data_AF-A0A9P0YW64-F1
#
_entry.id   AF-A0A9P0YW64-F1
#
_cell.length_a   1.000
_cell.length_b   1.000
_cell.length_c   1.000
_cell.angle_alpha   90.00
_cell.angle_beta   90.00
_cell.angle_gamma   90.00
#
_symmetry.space_group_name_H-M   'P 1'
#
loop_
_entity.id
_entity.type
_entity.pdbx_description
1 polymer ?
#
loop_
_entity_poly.entity_id
_entity_poly.type
_entity_poly.pdbx_seq_one_letter_code
_entity_poly.pdbx_strand_id
1 'polypeptide(L)'
;MDNDMDTWIGSNRFYPGVADALKFASSNIYIVTTKQSRFAYSLLHELAGVTIAPEMIYGLGTGPKVKVLKELQEMPENKGLTLHFVEDRLATLKNVIKEPELDGWNLYLGDWGYNTPKEREEAAQISRIHLLELSDFSKKLK
;
A
#
# COMPACT_ATOMS: atom_id res chain seq x y z
N MET A 1 -8.42 -22.58 18.90
CA MET A 1 -7.97 -21.20 18.59
C MET A 1 -7.82 -21.00 17.08
N ASP A 2 -7.47 -22.04 16.30
CA ASP A 2 -7.36 -21.94 14.84
C ASP A 2 -8.67 -21.58 14.11
N ASN A 3 -9.81 -22.06 14.62
CA ASN A 3 -11.13 -21.75 14.06
C ASN A 3 -11.46 -20.25 14.01
N ASP A 4 -10.91 -19.44 14.93
CA ASP A 4 -11.15 -17.99 14.95
C ASP A 4 -10.34 -17.27 13.87
N MET A 5 -9.14 -17.77 13.56
CA MET A 5 -8.27 -17.17 12.54
C MET A 5 -8.80 -17.48 11.14
N ASP A 6 -9.16 -18.72 10.85
CA ASP A 6 -9.72 -19.11 9.55
C ASP A 6 -11.06 -18.42 9.27
N THR A 7 -11.92 -18.32 10.29
CA THR A 7 -13.20 -17.58 10.20
C THR A 7 -12.96 -16.09 9.93
N TRP A 8 -11.97 -15.49 10.59
CA TRP A 8 -11.59 -14.10 10.36
C TRP A 8 -11.05 -13.90 8.94
N ILE A 9 -10.16 -14.77 8.47
CA ILE A 9 -9.63 -14.72 7.10
C ILE A 9 -10.76 -14.82 6.08
N GLY A 10 -11.68 -15.79 6.23
CA GLY A 10 -12.83 -15.98 5.35
C GLY A 10 -13.81 -14.80 5.30
N SER A 11 -13.76 -13.90 6.30
CA SER A 11 -14.57 -12.67 6.36
C SER A 11 -13.93 -11.49 5.61
N ASN A 12 -12.70 -11.63 5.14
CA ASN A 12 -11.99 -10.61 4.37
C ASN A 12 -12.05 -10.93 2.87
N ARG A 13 -11.96 -9.90 2.02
CA ARG A 13 -11.82 -10.03 0.56
C ARG A 13 -10.85 -8.99 0.02
N PHE A 14 -10.15 -9.34 -1.05
CA PHE A 14 -9.42 -8.36 -1.86
C PHE A 14 -10.36 -7.73 -2.87
N TYR A 15 -10.08 -6.48 -3.24
CA TYR A 15 -10.73 -5.86 -4.38
C TYR A 15 -10.39 -6.63 -5.67
N PRO A 16 -11.33 -6.70 -6.64
CA PRO A 16 -11.10 -7.39 -7.91
C PRO A 16 -9.80 -6.93 -8.58
N GLY A 17 -8.98 -7.89 -9.02
CA GLY A 17 -7.72 -7.62 -9.73
C GLY A 17 -6.49 -7.34 -8.86
N VAL A 18 -6.66 -6.97 -7.58
CA VAL A 18 -5.52 -6.63 -6.69
C VAL A 18 -4.62 -7.85 -6.44
N ALA A 19 -5.21 -9.01 -6.15
CA ALA A 19 -4.44 -10.22 -5.88
C ALA A 19 -3.53 -10.60 -7.06
N ASP A 20 -4.10 -10.64 -8.27
CA ASP A 20 -3.32 -10.90 -9.49
C ASP A 20 -2.24 -9.84 -9.72
N ALA A 21 -2.59 -8.57 -9.52
CA ALA A 21 -1.65 -7.46 -9.73
C ALA A 21 -0.44 -7.57 -8.80
N LEU A 22 -0.64 -7.92 -7.53
CA LEU A 22 0.45 -8.18 -6.59
C LEU A 22 1.25 -9.43 -6.97
N LYS A 23 0.58 -10.49 -7.43
CA LYS A 23 1.22 -11.76 -7.78
C LYS A 23 2.13 -11.67 -9.01
N PHE A 24 1.75 -10.85 -9.99
CA PHE A 24 2.45 -10.73 -11.26
C PHE A 24 3.34 -9.48 -11.34
N ALA A 25 3.44 -8.71 -10.25
CA ALA A 25 4.27 -7.52 -10.22
C ALA A 25 5.74 -7.84 -10.51
N SER A 26 6.30 -7.06 -11.42
CA SER A 26 7.75 -7.05 -11.69
C SER A 26 8.53 -6.13 -10.75
N SER A 27 7.83 -5.22 -10.06
CA SER A 27 8.40 -4.31 -9.07
C SER A 27 8.54 -4.96 -7.70
N ASN A 28 9.51 -4.52 -6.91
CA ASN A 28 9.57 -4.86 -5.49
C ASN A 28 8.34 -4.30 -4.76
N ILE A 29 7.65 -5.14 -3.98
CA ILE A 29 6.46 -4.77 -3.23
C ILE A 29 6.76 -4.74 -1.73
N TYR A 30 6.44 -3.61 -1.11
CA TYR A 30 6.41 -3.45 0.34
C TYR A 30 4.98 -3.19 0.80
N ILE A 31 4.60 -3.78 1.94
CA ILE A 31 3.28 -3.58 2.55
C ILE A 31 3.45 -2.72 3.79
N VAL A 32 2.94 -1.49 3.75
CA VAL A 32 3.00 -0.56 4.89
C VAL A 32 1.61 -0.37 5.49
N THR A 33 1.36 -0.94 6.66
CA THR A 33 0.03 -1.06 7.26
C THR A 33 0.03 -0.84 8.77
N THR A 34 -1.10 -0.39 9.32
CA THR A 34 -1.32 -0.32 10.77
C THR A 34 -1.87 -1.62 11.36
N LYS A 35 -2.12 -2.64 10.52
CA LYS A 35 -2.46 -4.00 10.94
C LYS A 35 -1.20 -4.73 11.42
N GLN A 36 -1.31 -5.65 12.37
CA GLN A 36 -0.14 -6.48 12.75
C GLN A 36 0.35 -7.29 11.53
N SER A 37 1.66 -7.37 11.32
CA SER A 37 2.24 -7.98 10.11
C SER A 37 1.75 -9.40 9.87
N ARG A 38 1.58 -10.21 10.94
CA ARG A 38 1.05 -11.59 10.82
C ARG A 38 -0.31 -11.67 10.12
N PHE A 39 -1.23 -10.72 10.39
CA PHE A 39 -2.55 -10.73 9.78
C PHE A 39 -2.50 -10.22 8.34
N ALA A 40 -1.62 -9.27 8.03
CA ALA A 40 -1.40 -8.83 6.66
C ALA A 40 -0.80 -9.97 5.81
N TYR A 41 0.19 -10.67 6.36
CA TYR A 41 0.78 -11.87 5.77
C TYR A 41 -0.26 -12.95 5.50
N SER A 42 -1.05 -13.34 6.52
CA SER A 42 -2.09 -14.37 6.34
C SER A 42 -3.10 -13.99 5.27
N LEU A 43 -3.53 -12.73 5.18
CA LEU A 43 -4.46 -12.31 4.12
C LEU A 43 -3.82 -12.41 2.73
N LEU A 44 -2.57 -11.94 2.57
CA LEU A 44 -1.86 -12.01 1.29
C LEU A 44 -1.61 -13.45 0.85
N HIS A 45 -1.21 -14.30 1.79
CA HIS A 45 -0.91 -15.70 1.50
C HIS A 45 -2.20 -16.49 1.21
N GLU A 46 -3.17 -16.48 2.12
CA GLU A 46 -4.35 -17.35 2.05
C GLU A 46 -5.39 -16.88 1.02
N LEU A 47 -5.59 -15.57 0.86
CA LEU A 47 -6.64 -15.04 -0.03
C LEU A 47 -6.11 -14.55 -1.37
N ALA A 48 -4.88 -14.06 -1.44
CA ALA A 48 -4.30 -13.57 -2.69
C ALA A 48 -3.32 -14.57 -3.33
N GLY A 49 -2.89 -15.61 -2.61
CA GLY A 49 -1.86 -16.53 -3.11
C GLY A 49 -0.54 -15.83 -3.38
N VAL A 50 -0.26 -14.75 -2.65
CA VAL A 50 0.94 -13.90 -2.77
C VAL A 50 1.82 -14.15 -1.57
N THR A 51 3.05 -14.59 -1.80
CA THR A 51 4.06 -14.73 -0.75
C THR A 51 4.99 -13.53 -0.79
N ILE A 52 4.83 -12.63 0.17
CA ILE A 52 5.75 -11.51 0.42
C ILE A 52 6.59 -11.86 1.64
N ALA A 53 7.91 -11.61 1.56
CA ALA A 53 8.81 -11.88 2.67
C ALA A 53 8.40 -11.05 3.91
N PRO A 54 8.38 -11.60 5.13
CA PRO A 54 7.91 -10.89 6.33
C PRO A 54 8.60 -9.53 6.57
N GLU A 55 9.87 -9.41 6.21
CA GLU A 55 10.67 -8.18 6.27
C GLU A 55 10.19 -7.08 5.32
N MET A 56 9.40 -7.42 4.31
CA MET A 56 8.76 -6.46 3.41
C MET A 56 7.36 -6.02 3.92
N ILE A 57 6.91 -6.52 5.08
CA ILE A 57 5.62 -6.18 5.70
C ILE A 57 5.83 -5.33 6.96
N TYR A 58 5.72 -4.01 6.77
CA TYR A 58 5.81 -3.00 7.81
C TYR A 58 4.44 -2.79 8.47
N GLY A 59 4.15 -3.60 9.48
CA GLY A 59 2.89 -3.59 10.21
C GLY A 59 2.88 -2.71 11.46
N LEU A 60 1.87 -2.91 12.31
CA LEU A 60 1.75 -2.25 13.60
C LEU A 60 3.06 -2.36 14.41
N GLY A 61 3.57 -1.22 14.86
CA GLY A 61 4.80 -1.16 15.66
C GLY A 61 6.07 -0.79 14.88
N THR A 62 6.04 -0.77 13.54
CA THR A 62 7.21 -0.34 12.74
C THR A 62 7.36 1.19 12.68
N GLY A 63 6.38 1.93 13.18
CA GLY A 63 6.38 3.40 13.24
C GLY A 63 5.43 4.05 12.22
N PRO A 64 5.40 5.39 12.16
CA PRO A 64 4.58 6.12 11.21
C PRO A 64 4.97 5.79 9.76
N LYS A 65 3.99 5.78 8.84
CA LYS A 65 4.24 5.47 7.42
C LYS A 65 5.32 6.35 6.79
N VAL A 66 5.34 7.64 7.12
CA VAL A 66 6.40 8.58 6.72
C VAL A 66 7.80 8.07 7.07
N LYS A 67 7.99 7.57 8.31
CA LYS A 67 9.27 7.03 8.76
C LYS A 67 9.66 5.81 7.95
N VAL A 68 8.72 4.89 7.73
CA VAL A 68 8.94 3.68 6.93
C VAL A 68 9.32 4.03 5.50
N LEU A 69 8.69 5.02 4.87
CA LEU A 69 9.05 5.45 3.52
C LEU A 69 10.47 6.03 3.45
N LYS A 70 10.87 6.83 4.46
CA LYS A 70 12.25 7.32 4.58
C LYS A 70 13.25 6.17 4.76
N GLU A 71 12.91 5.15 5.53
CA GLU A 71 13.76 3.97 5.68
C GLU A 71 13.88 3.20 4.36
N LEU A 72 12.76 2.96 3.69
CA LEU A 72 12.70 2.23 2.41
C LEU A 72 13.52 2.91 1.30
N GLN A 73 13.47 4.23 1.18
CA GLN A 73 14.23 4.93 0.12
C GLN A 73 15.74 4.89 0.34
N GLU A 74 16.20 4.76 1.59
CA GLU A 74 17.63 4.70 1.92
C GLU A 74 18.22 3.29 1.76
N MET A 75 17.37 2.27 1.63
CA MET A 75 17.78 0.89 1.41
C MET A 75 18.62 0.75 0.12
N PRO A 76 19.80 0.12 0.16
CA PRO A 76 20.67 -0.03 -1.02
C PRO A 76 19.97 -0.60 -2.25
N GLU A 77 19.08 -1.57 -2.07
CA GLU A 77 18.30 -2.21 -3.13
C GLU A 77 17.26 -1.30 -3.80
N ASN A 78 16.85 -0.22 -3.11
CA ASN A 78 15.88 0.75 -3.63
C ASN A 78 16.56 1.99 -4.23
N LYS A 79 17.88 2.13 -4.08
CA LYS A 79 18.62 3.28 -4.60
C LYS A 79 18.54 3.32 -6.13
N GLY A 80 18.14 4.48 -6.65
CA GLY A 80 17.99 4.71 -8.09
C GLY A 80 16.71 4.15 -8.70
N LEU A 81 15.86 3.48 -7.92
CA LEU A 81 14.53 3.07 -8.37
C LEU A 81 13.54 4.22 -8.30
N THR A 82 12.54 4.19 -9.18
CA THR A 82 11.37 5.04 -9.05
C THR A 82 10.46 4.48 -7.96
N LEU A 83 10.21 5.27 -6.91
CA LEU A 83 9.41 4.84 -5.76
C LEU A 83 7.97 5.32 -5.91
N HIS A 84 7.02 4.43 -5.63
CA HIS A 84 5.58 4.67 -5.74
C HIS A 84 4.90 4.31 -4.42
N PHE A 85 4.06 5.21 -3.91
CA PHE A 85 3.28 4.97 -2.70
C PHE A 85 1.78 5.09 -3.00
N VAL A 86 1.08 3.96 -2.87
CA VAL A 86 -0.37 3.86 -3.09
C VAL A 86 -1.07 3.73 -1.73
N GLU A 87 -2.04 4.60 -1.49
CA GLU A 87 -2.74 4.72 -0.21
C GLU A 87 -4.18 5.16 -0.46
N ASP A 88 -5.14 4.78 0.39
CA ASP A 88 -6.55 5.19 0.23
C ASP A 88 -6.97 6.29 1.20
N ARG A 89 -6.11 6.66 2.16
CA ARG A 89 -6.30 7.78 3.09
C ARG A 89 -5.55 9.04 2.66
N LEU A 90 -6.29 10.06 2.23
CA LEU A 90 -5.72 11.36 1.82
C LEU A 90 -4.86 12.03 2.91
N ALA A 91 -5.26 11.93 4.17
CA ALA A 91 -4.50 12.52 5.29
C ALA A 91 -3.07 11.93 5.39
N THR A 92 -2.90 10.65 5.09
CA THR A 92 -1.58 10.00 5.04
C THR A 92 -0.73 10.60 3.94
N LEU A 93 -1.27 10.73 2.72
CA LEU A 93 -0.55 11.31 1.58
C LEU A 93 -0.14 12.76 1.85
N LYS A 94 -1.03 13.56 2.46
CA LYS A 94 -0.72 14.92 2.90
C LYS A 94 0.41 14.97 3.91
N ASN A 95 0.54 13.99 4.79
CA ASN A 95 1.66 13.92 5.73
C ASN A 95 2.97 13.55 5.03
N VAL A 96 2.93 12.70 4.00
CA VAL A 96 4.10 12.43 3.15
C VAL A 96 4.56 13.69 2.41
N ILE A 97 3.63 14.49 1.87
CA ILE A 97 3.94 15.75 1.16
C ILE A 97 4.61 16.79 2.07
N LYS A 98 4.34 16.77 3.38
CA LYS A 98 4.98 17.72 4.32
C LYS A 98 6.47 17.45 4.53
N GLU A 99 6.99 16.35 4.00
CA GLU A 99 8.35 15.87 4.23
C GLU A 99 9.16 16.03 2.94
N PRO A 100 9.99 17.08 2.80
CA PRO A 100 10.73 17.34 1.55
C PRO A 100 11.65 16.18 1.14
N GLU A 101 12.16 15.41 2.11
CA GLU A 101 12.94 14.20 1.85
C GLU A 101 12.19 13.12 1.05
N LEU A 102 10.85 13.19 1.03
CA LEU A 102 9.97 12.25 0.32
C LEU A 102 9.44 12.81 -1.01
N ASP A 103 9.96 13.96 -1.48
CA ASP A 103 9.54 14.56 -2.76
C ASP A 103 9.83 13.65 -3.97
N GLY A 104 10.78 12.71 -3.85
CA GLY A 104 11.06 11.71 -4.87
C GLY A 104 9.98 10.64 -5.07
N TRP A 105 9.05 10.48 -4.12
CA TRP A 105 7.99 9.47 -4.22
C TRP A 105 6.85 9.93 -5.12
N ASN A 106 6.39 9.04 -5.98
CA ASN A 106 5.14 9.20 -6.72
C ASN A 106 3.96 8.77 -5.84
N LEU A 107 3.02 9.67 -5.59
CA LEU A 107 1.94 9.47 -4.63
C LEU A 107 0.62 9.22 -5.33
N TYR A 108 -0.08 8.16 -4.93
CA TYR A 108 -1.37 7.77 -5.50
C TYR A 108 -2.43 7.63 -4.43
N LEU A 109 -3.57 8.29 -4.61
CA LEU A 109 -4.78 8.02 -3.85
C LEU A 109 -5.60 6.99 -4.62
N GLY A 110 -5.71 5.77 -4.08
CA GLY A 110 -6.61 4.76 -4.64
C GLY A 110 -8.06 5.16 -4.42
N ASP A 111 -8.84 5.33 -5.49
CA ASP A 111 -10.22 5.82 -5.41
C ASP A 111 -11.23 4.76 -4.92
N TRP A 112 -10.78 3.52 -4.73
CA TRP A 112 -11.59 2.35 -4.44
C TRP A 112 -11.58 1.91 -2.96
N GLY A 113 -11.20 2.79 -2.04
CA GLY A 113 -11.07 2.52 -0.61
C GLY A 113 -12.03 3.30 0.29
N TYR A 114 -11.54 3.73 1.46
CA TYR A 114 -12.35 4.42 2.47
C TYR A 114 -12.53 5.93 2.24
N ASN A 115 -11.95 6.50 1.18
CA ASN A 115 -12.08 7.93 0.90
C ASN A 115 -13.47 8.31 0.38
N THR A 116 -13.87 9.52 0.72
CA THR A 116 -15.13 10.15 0.30
C THR A 116 -14.96 10.87 -1.05
N PRO A 117 -16.07 11.15 -1.78
CA PRO A 117 -16.02 11.98 -2.98
C PRO A 117 -15.31 13.33 -2.76
N LYS A 118 -15.58 13.97 -1.62
CA LYS A 118 -14.93 15.23 -1.23
C LYS A 118 -13.41 15.09 -1.08
N GLU A 119 -12.93 14.00 -0.49
CA GLU A 119 -11.49 13.74 -0.39
C GLU A 119 -10.87 13.48 -1.76
N ARG A 120 -11.57 12.83 -2.69
CA ARG A 120 -11.08 12.66 -4.07
C ARG A 120 -11.01 13.98 -4.83
N GLU A 121 -12.04 14.81 -4.71
CA GLU A 121 -12.05 16.16 -5.29
C GLU A 121 -10.89 16.99 -4.74
N GLU A 122 -10.66 16.96 -3.42
CA GLU A 122 -9.53 17.64 -2.80
C GLU A 122 -8.19 17.09 -3.29
N ALA A 123 -8.03 15.76 -3.36
CA ALA A 123 -6.81 15.13 -3.86
C ALA A 123 -6.50 15.52 -5.31
N ALA A 124 -7.53 15.64 -6.16
CA ALA A 124 -7.38 16.08 -7.54
C ALA A 124 -6.87 17.53 -7.68
N GLN A 125 -7.03 18.37 -6.64
CA GLN A 125 -6.47 19.72 -6.61
C GLN A 125 -5.01 19.77 -6.09
N ILE A 126 -4.48 18.65 -5.59
CA ILE A 126 -3.11 18.56 -5.07
C ILE A 126 -2.21 17.98 -6.16
N SER A 127 -1.36 18.82 -6.78
CA SER A 127 -0.51 18.44 -7.91
C SER A 127 0.43 17.25 -7.66
N ARG A 128 0.77 16.97 -6.39
CA ARG A 128 1.61 15.85 -5.95
C ARG A 128 0.88 14.51 -5.85
N ILE A 129 -0.46 14.49 -5.89
CA ILE A 129 -1.27 13.28 -5.71
C ILE A 129 -1.93 12.93 -7.04
N HIS A 130 -1.76 11.69 -7.48
CA HIS A 130 -2.49 11.13 -8.60
C HIS A 130 -3.67 10.32 -8.08
N LEU A 131 -4.88 10.62 -8.54
CA LEU A 131 -5.98 9.67 -8.37
C LEU A 131 -5.67 8.42 -9.18
N LEU A 132 -5.84 7.27 -8.56
CA LEU A 132 -5.65 5.99 -9.19
C LEU A 132 -6.98 5.25 -9.13
N GLU A 133 -7.42 4.70 -10.26
CA GLU A 133 -8.57 3.80 -10.33
C GLU A 133 -8.14 2.36 -10.08
N LEU A 134 -9.05 1.53 -9.56
CA LEU A 134 -8.76 0.11 -9.27
C LEU A 134 -8.34 -0.64 -10.54
N SER A 135 -8.98 -0.30 -11.66
CA SER A 135 -8.70 -0.92 -12.95
C SER A 135 -7.29 -0.58 -13.44
N ASP A 136 -6.83 0.65 -13.21
CA ASP A 136 -5.51 1.12 -13.59
C ASP A 136 -4.42 0.58 -12.68
N PHE A 137 -4.65 0.51 -11.37
CA PHE A 137 -3.74 -0.16 -10.44
C PHE A 137 -3.49 -1.60 -10.88
N SER A 138 -4.57 -2.32 -11.18
CA SER A 138 -4.50 -3.74 -11.57
C SER A 138 -3.80 -3.95 -12.92
N LYS A 139 -3.72 -2.93 -13.78
CA LYS A 139 -3.01 -2.99 -15.07
C LYS A 139 -1.57 -2.52 -14.96
N LYS A 140 -1.30 -1.48 -14.17
CA LYS A 140 0.04 -0.87 -14.03
C LYS A 140 0.99 -1.73 -13.20
N LEU A 141 0.45 -2.54 -12.30
CA LEU A 141 1.24 -3.40 -11.42
C LEU A 141 1.36 -4.84 -11.95
N LYS A 142 0.61 -5.24 -12.99
CA LYS A 142 0.83 -6.49 -13.74
C LYS A 142 1.91 -6.29 -14.79
#